data_AF-A0A847NQ00-F1
#
_entry.id   AF-A0A847NQ00-F1
#
_cell.length_a   1.000
_cell.length_b   1.000
_cell.length_c   1.000
_cell.angle_alpha   90.00
_cell.angle_beta   90.00
_cell.angle_gamma   90.00
#
_symmetry.space_group_name_H-M   'P 1'
#
loop_
_entity.id
_entity.type
_entity.pdbx_description
1 polymer ?
#
loop_
_entity_poly.entity_id
_entity_poly.type
_entity_poly.pdbx_seq_one_letter_code
_entity_poly.pdbx_strand_id
1 'polypeptide(L)'
;MAIKEDIKDAKKVLDSQSQFLESIVRSELFVKKYKKPLMTVLTVLVVVFVGYNIMNYVESSKFKKANEAYSELLVNPNNEKAKKSLKNSNKNLYTLYEFRVALDNADSAKIAELSQAEGIDPILKDIINYEASKESGEILNSYSAFMSGYALLKEGKAEEANREFLKIPQNSDLSNIANSLRHYSGSKK
;
A
#
# COMPACT_ATOMS: atom_id res chain seq x y z
N MET A 1 6.43 -10.46 -73.59
CA MET A 1 5.98 -10.13 -72.22
C MET A 1 7.14 -9.63 -71.36
N ALA A 2 8.33 -10.25 -71.44
CA ALA A 2 9.56 -9.84 -70.72
C ALA A 2 9.86 -8.33 -70.71
N ILE A 3 9.95 -7.65 -71.86
CA ILE A 3 10.28 -6.21 -71.91
C ILE A 3 9.24 -5.33 -71.18
N LYS A 4 7.96 -5.73 -71.16
CA LYS A 4 6.92 -4.99 -70.42
C LYS A 4 7.03 -5.22 -68.91
N GLU A 5 7.51 -6.39 -68.49
CA GLU A 5 7.79 -6.72 -67.09
C GLU A 5 9.04 -5.99 -66.60
N ASP A 6 10.13 -5.98 -67.39
CA ASP A 6 11.37 -5.26 -67.08
C ASP A 6 11.13 -3.74 -66.90
N ILE A 7 10.31 -3.14 -67.77
CA ILE A 7 9.93 -1.72 -67.66
C ILE A 7 9.06 -1.48 -66.41
N LYS A 8 8.19 -2.42 -66.05
CA LYS A 8 7.33 -2.32 -64.87
C LYS A 8 8.14 -2.44 -63.58
N ASP A 9 9.12 -3.32 -63.56
CA ASP A 9 10.04 -3.50 -62.43
C ASP A 9 10.98 -2.31 -62.27
N ALA A 10 11.54 -1.80 -63.36
CA ALA A 10 12.32 -0.56 -63.35
C ALA A 10 11.49 0.63 -62.82
N LYS A 11 10.24 0.76 -63.25
CA LYS A 11 9.33 1.81 -62.76
C LYS A 11 9.04 1.64 -61.26
N LYS A 12 8.82 0.42 -60.78
CA LYS A 12 8.56 0.13 -59.37
C LYS A 12 9.76 0.48 -58.48
N VAL A 13 10.98 0.21 -58.95
CA VAL A 13 12.22 0.60 -58.26
C VAL A 13 12.34 2.13 -58.21
N LEU A 14 12.08 2.83 -59.32
CA LEU A 14 12.13 4.29 -59.36
C LEU A 14 11.06 4.94 -58.48
N ASP A 15 9.83 4.41 -58.45
CA ASP A 15 8.75 4.87 -57.57
C ASP A 15 9.08 4.61 -56.08
N SER A 16 9.75 3.49 -55.76
CA SER A 16 10.20 3.22 -54.39
C SER A 16 11.29 4.18 -53.93
N GLN A 17 12.21 4.56 -54.82
CA GLN A 17 13.28 5.52 -54.51
C GLN A 17 12.73 6.94 -54.37
N SER A 18 11.77 7.34 -55.20
CA SER A 18 11.14 8.65 -55.09
C SER A 18 10.33 8.78 -53.79
N GLN A 19 9.58 7.75 -53.40
CA GLN A 19 8.90 7.70 -52.10
C GLN A 19 9.88 7.74 -50.92
N PHE A 20 11.04 7.07 -51.05
CA PHE A 20 12.09 7.12 -50.04
C PHE A 20 12.66 8.54 -49.90
N LEU A 21 13.03 9.19 -51.01
CA LEU A 21 13.53 10.57 -50.99
C LEU A 21 12.48 11.55 -50.47
N GLU A 22 11.22 11.38 -50.86
CA GLU A 22 10.11 12.18 -50.37
C GLU A 22 9.92 12.01 -48.85
N SER A 23 10.06 10.78 -48.33
CA SER A 23 9.98 10.52 -46.90
C SER A 23 11.11 11.22 -46.12
N ILE A 24 12.33 11.27 -46.67
CA ILE A 24 13.47 11.98 -46.08
C ILE A 24 13.19 13.49 -46.04
N VAL A 25 12.76 14.08 -47.16
CA VAL A 25 12.47 15.52 -47.23
C VAL A 25 11.30 15.91 -46.31
N ARG A 26 10.24 15.09 -46.26
CA ARG A 26 9.11 15.29 -45.34
C ARG A 26 9.56 15.21 -43.88
N SER A 27 10.44 14.28 -43.53
CA SER A 27 10.98 14.15 -42.17
C SER A 27 11.82 15.37 -41.77
N GLU A 28 12.62 15.91 -42.68
CA GLU A 28 13.43 17.11 -42.43
C GLU A 28 12.55 18.34 -42.20
N LEU A 29 11.52 18.54 -43.05
CA LEU A 29 10.57 19.63 -42.91
C LEU A 29 9.74 19.50 -41.63
N PHE A 30 9.37 18.28 -41.24
CA PHE A 30 8.68 18.01 -39.98
C PHE A 30 9.55 18.39 -38.78
N VAL A 31 10.80 17.93 -38.73
CA VAL A 31 11.73 18.28 -37.65
C VAL A 31 11.99 19.78 -37.60
N LYS A 32 12.19 20.44 -38.75
CA LYS A 32 12.36 21.90 -38.80
C LYS A 32 11.12 22.66 -38.29
N LYS A 33 9.92 22.24 -38.69
CA LYS A 33 8.64 22.86 -38.26
C LYS A 33 8.36 22.66 -36.77
N TYR A 34 8.67 21.48 -36.24
CA TYR A 34 8.36 21.09 -34.86
C TYR A 34 9.58 21.11 -33.93
N LYS A 35 10.70 21.71 -34.34
CA LYS A 35 11.95 21.74 -33.54
C LYS A 35 11.74 22.22 -32.11
N LYS A 36 10.96 23.30 -31.92
CA LYS A 36 10.64 23.87 -30.60
C LYS A 36 9.77 22.92 -29.76
N PRO A 37 8.58 22.47 -30.20
CA PRO A 37 7.77 21.55 -29.41
C PRO A 37 8.46 20.19 -29.18
N LEU A 38 9.24 19.66 -30.13
CA LEU A 38 10.04 18.45 -29.94
C LEU A 38 11.07 18.61 -28.82
N MET A 39 11.77 19.76 -28.77
CA MET A 39 12.71 20.07 -27.68
C MET A 39 12.01 20.20 -26.33
N THR A 40 10.82 20.80 -26.29
CA THR A 40 10.02 20.86 -25.05
C THR A 40 9.65 19.47 -24.56
N VAL A 41 9.12 18.61 -25.44
CA VAL A 41 8.77 17.22 -25.09
C VAL A 41 9.99 16.45 -24.60
N LEU A 42 11.13 16.58 -25.30
CA LEU A 42 12.37 15.94 -24.90
C LEU A 42 12.82 16.40 -23.50
N THR A 43 12.74 17.71 -23.23
CA THR A 43 13.09 18.27 -21.91
C THR A 43 12.19 17.72 -20.81
N VAL A 44 10.87 17.65 -21.05
CA VAL A 44 9.92 17.09 -20.09
C VAL A 44 10.23 15.61 -19.82
N LEU A 45 10.53 14.83 -20.86
CA LEU A 45 10.90 13.41 -20.70
C LEU A 45 12.15 13.24 -19.83
N VAL A 46 13.17 14.07 -20.04
CA VAL A 46 14.39 14.05 -19.21
C VAL A 46 14.07 14.40 -17.76
N VAL A 47 13.27 15.44 -17.51
CA VAL A 47 12.88 15.85 -16.15
C VAL A 47 12.10 14.74 -15.44
N VAL A 48 11.14 14.12 -16.13
CA VAL A 48 10.36 12.99 -15.57
C VAL A 48 11.29 11.80 -15.25
N PHE A 49 12.19 11.45 -16.16
CA PHE A 49 13.13 10.35 -15.96
C PHE A 49 14.08 10.59 -14.78
N VAL A 50 14.68 11.78 -14.69
CA VAL A 50 15.57 12.16 -13.57
C VAL A 50 14.79 12.19 -12.27
N GLY A 51 13.60 12.79 -12.25
CA GLY A 51 12.74 12.85 -11.08
C GLY A 51 12.36 11.46 -10.55
N TYR A 52 12.02 10.54 -11.45
CA TYR A 52 11.71 9.15 -11.09
C TYR A 52 12.91 8.42 -10.47
N ASN A 53 14.10 8.56 -11.04
CA ASN A 53 15.31 7.93 -10.50
C ASN A 53 15.69 8.47 -9.12
N ILE A 54 15.60 9.79 -8.93
CA ILE A 54 15.84 10.43 -7.62
C ILE A 54 14.84 9.91 -6.58
N MET A 55 13.55 9.83 -6.95
CA MET A 55 12.51 9.34 -6.04
C MET A 55 12.79 7.90 -5.59
N ASN A 56 13.07 7.00 -6.53
CA ASN A 56 13.37 5.60 -6.22
C ASN A 56 14.61 5.46 -5.32
N TYR A 57 15.64 6.26 -5.54
CA TYR A 57 16.83 6.26 -4.68
C TYR A 57 16.50 6.74 -3.26
N VAL A 58 15.71 7.81 -3.14
CA VAL A 58 15.28 8.35 -1.84
C VAL A 58 14.41 7.34 -1.08
N GLU A 59 13.45 6.70 -1.75
CA GLU A 59 12.60 5.68 -1.14
C GLU A 59 13.41 4.46 -0.66
N SER A 60 14.31 3.95 -1.50
CA SER A 60 15.19 2.83 -1.15
C SER A 60 16.09 3.18 0.05
N SER A 61 16.63 4.40 0.08
CA SER A 61 17.43 4.90 1.20
C SER A 61 16.61 5.02 2.48
N LYS A 62 15.38 5.54 2.41
CA LYS A 62 14.47 5.62 3.56
C LYS A 62 14.12 4.24 4.09
N PHE A 63 13.82 3.28 3.22
CA PHE A 63 13.51 1.90 3.61
C PHE A 63 14.68 1.26 4.37
N LYS A 64 15.91 1.36 3.83
CA LYS A 64 17.10 0.82 4.50
C LYS A 64 17.34 1.49 5.86
N LYS A 65 17.27 2.83 5.93
CA LYS A 65 17.44 3.58 7.17
C LYS A 65 16.39 3.24 8.22
N ALA A 66 15.14 2.99 7.80
CA ALA A 66 14.07 2.59 8.70
C ALA A 66 14.37 1.22 9.33
N ASN A 67 14.78 0.24 8.52
CA ASN A 67 15.08 -1.11 9.01
C ASN A 67 16.31 -1.13 9.93
N GLU A 68 17.36 -0.37 9.58
CA GLU A 68 18.54 -0.20 10.45
C GLU A 68 18.16 0.42 11.79
N ALA A 69 17.41 1.53 11.77
CA ALA A 69 16.96 2.21 12.98
C ALA A 69 16.04 1.32 13.85
N TYR A 70 15.15 0.57 13.21
CA TYR A 70 14.29 -0.39 13.92
C TYR A 70 15.13 -1.49 14.58
N SER A 71 16.10 -2.06 13.86
CA SER A 71 16.99 -3.10 14.39
C SER A 71 17.82 -2.59 15.57
N GLU A 72 18.31 -1.34 15.51
CA GLU A 72 19.00 -0.70 16.64
C GLU A 72 18.10 -0.57 17.87
N LEU A 73 16.82 -0.20 17.68
CA LEU A 73 15.86 -0.06 18.78
C LEU A 73 15.48 -1.40 19.41
N LEU A 74 15.49 -2.50 18.65
CA LEU A 74 15.29 -3.85 19.21
C LEU A 74 16.40 -4.25 20.20
N VAL A 75 17.63 -3.77 19.97
CA VAL A 75 18.78 -4.05 20.83
C VAL A 75 18.92 -3.00 21.94
N ASN A 76 18.68 -1.74 21.62
CA ASN A 76 18.77 -0.61 22.54
C ASN A 76 17.52 0.29 22.43
N PRO A 77 16.45 -0.01 23.17
CA PRO A 77 15.18 0.73 23.10
C PRO A 77 15.27 2.22 23.45
N ASN A 78 16.32 2.62 24.21
CA ASN A 78 16.54 3.99 24.67
C ASN A 78 17.39 4.83 23.70
N ASN A 79 17.70 4.30 22.51
CA ASN A 79 18.47 5.03 21.49
C ASN A 79 17.60 6.10 20.81
N GLU A 80 17.60 7.31 21.38
CA GLU A 80 16.85 8.46 20.86
C GLU A 80 17.20 8.82 19.40
N LYS A 81 18.45 8.58 18.98
CA LYS A 81 18.87 8.83 17.60
C LYS A 81 18.21 7.83 16.65
N ALA A 82 18.18 6.55 17.00
CA ALA A 82 17.48 5.53 16.24
C ALA A 82 15.98 5.79 16.22
N LYS A 83 15.39 6.19 17.36
CA LYS A 83 13.96 6.56 17.45
C LYS A 83 13.59 7.69 16.50
N LYS A 84 14.39 8.76 16.48
CA LYS A 84 14.20 9.89 15.55
C LYS A 84 14.43 9.49 14.10
N SER A 85 15.42 8.65 13.83
CA SER A 85 15.70 8.12 12.48
C SER A 85 14.52 7.30 11.96
N LEU A 86 13.96 6.40 12.78
CA LEU A 86 12.82 5.56 12.44
C LEU A 86 11.58 6.42 12.13
N LYS A 87 11.27 7.39 13.00
CA LYS A 87 10.14 8.31 12.82
C LYS A 87 10.19 9.07 11.50
N ASN A 88 11.38 9.53 11.11
CA ASN A 88 11.57 10.32 9.89
C ASN A 88 11.63 9.47 8.62
N SER A 89 12.02 8.20 8.74
CA SER A 89 12.25 7.31 7.60
C SER A 89 10.99 6.50 7.25
N ASN A 90 10.25 6.02 8.24
CA ASN A 90 9.01 5.28 8.02
C ASN A 90 8.02 5.45 9.19
N LYS A 91 6.90 6.13 8.93
CA LYS A 91 5.86 6.40 9.92
C LYS A 91 5.18 5.11 10.42
N ASN A 92 4.86 4.17 9.53
CA ASN A 92 4.21 2.91 9.90
C ASN A 92 5.09 2.07 10.82
N LEU A 93 6.37 1.93 10.47
CA LEU A 93 7.29 1.14 11.27
C LEU A 93 7.59 1.80 12.62
N TYR A 94 7.66 3.13 12.66
CA TYR A 94 7.75 3.88 13.92
C TYR A 94 6.51 3.67 14.79
N THR A 95 5.31 3.80 14.22
CA THR A 95 4.05 3.57 14.95
C THR A 95 3.94 2.14 15.45
N LEU A 96 4.35 1.15 14.64
CA LEU A 96 4.37 -0.26 15.05
C LEU A 96 5.35 -0.49 16.21
N TYR A 97 6.52 0.14 16.19
CA TYR A 97 7.48 0.10 17.29
C TYR A 97 6.88 0.69 18.58
N GLU A 98 6.36 1.92 18.53
CA GLU A 98 5.75 2.57 19.71
C GLU A 98 4.55 1.78 20.23
N PHE A 99 3.77 1.18 19.34
CA PHE A 99 2.63 0.34 19.70
C PHE A 99 3.09 -0.93 20.44
N ARG A 100 4.13 -1.61 19.93
CA ARG A 100 4.74 -2.75 20.62
C ARG A 100 5.21 -2.35 22.03
N VAL A 101 5.96 -1.25 22.14
CA VAL A 101 6.47 -0.77 23.43
C VAL A 101 5.31 -0.44 24.38
N ALA A 102 4.22 0.16 23.89
CA ALA A 102 3.05 0.43 24.71
C ALA A 102 2.37 -0.85 25.19
N LEU A 103 2.27 -1.89 24.34
CA LEU A 103 1.75 -3.20 24.73
C LEU A 103 2.64 -3.87 25.80
N ASP A 104 3.96 -3.88 25.59
CA ASP A 104 4.92 -4.47 26.52
C ASP A 104 4.87 -3.80 27.92
N ASN A 105 4.54 -2.50 27.97
CA ASN A 105 4.42 -1.72 29.21
C ASN A 105 2.99 -1.55 29.73
N ALA A 106 1.99 -2.16 29.08
CA ALA A 106 0.56 -1.96 29.37
C ALA A 106 0.13 -0.46 29.43
N ASP A 107 0.73 0.38 28.56
CA ASP A 107 0.47 1.82 28.49
C ASP A 107 -0.77 2.11 27.63
N SER A 108 -1.94 2.01 28.25
CA SER A 108 -3.23 2.26 27.60
C SER A 108 -3.39 3.70 27.10
N ALA A 109 -2.75 4.68 27.77
CA ALA A 109 -2.76 6.07 27.33
C ALA A 109 -2.01 6.24 26.01
N LYS A 110 -0.85 5.58 25.88
CA LYS A 110 -0.08 5.59 24.64
C LYS A 110 -0.80 4.86 23.51
N ILE A 111 -1.45 3.73 23.78
CA ILE A 111 -2.26 3.02 22.78
C ILE A 111 -3.42 3.92 22.29
N ALA A 112 -4.10 4.61 23.21
CA ALA A 112 -5.15 5.57 22.87
C ALA A 112 -4.62 6.76 22.05
N GLU A 113 -3.42 7.28 22.33
CA GLU A 113 -2.75 8.30 21.51
C GLU A 113 -2.47 7.78 20.09
N LEU A 114 -1.87 6.59 19.97
CA LEU A 114 -1.52 5.99 18.69
C LEU A 114 -2.76 5.68 17.84
N SER A 115 -3.89 5.34 18.47
CA SER A 115 -5.16 5.14 17.79
C SER A 115 -5.70 6.41 17.12
N GLN A 116 -5.18 7.60 17.44
CA GLN A 116 -5.51 8.86 16.77
C GLN A 116 -4.52 9.21 15.65
N ALA A 117 -3.46 8.43 15.43
CA ALA A 117 -2.48 8.71 14.40
C ALA A 117 -3.10 8.62 12.99
N GLU A 118 -2.94 9.68 12.19
CA GLU A 118 -3.40 9.74 10.81
C GLU A 118 -2.30 9.27 9.83
N GLY A 119 -2.67 8.88 8.61
CA GLY A 119 -1.70 8.56 7.55
C GLY A 119 -0.79 7.38 7.89
N ILE A 120 -1.30 6.41 8.64
CA ILE A 120 -0.67 5.10 8.85
C ILE A 120 -1.41 4.02 8.05
N ASP A 121 -0.78 2.88 7.89
CA ASP A 121 -1.37 1.73 7.20
C ASP A 121 -2.74 1.35 7.79
N PRO A 122 -3.78 1.09 6.96
CA PRO A 122 -5.12 0.78 7.44
C PRO A 122 -5.19 -0.46 8.34
N ILE A 123 -4.38 -1.50 8.07
CA ILE A 123 -4.36 -2.72 8.89
C ILE A 123 -3.74 -2.40 10.25
N LEU A 124 -2.63 -1.67 10.27
CA LEU A 124 -2.00 -1.22 11.52
C LEU A 124 -2.96 -0.34 12.34
N LYS A 125 -3.66 0.59 11.69
CA LYS A 125 -4.68 1.43 12.34
C LYS A 125 -5.77 0.59 12.97
N ASP A 126 -6.22 -0.44 12.26
CA ASP A 126 -7.29 -1.31 12.71
C ASP A 126 -6.91 -2.10 13.97
N ILE A 127 -5.71 -2.68 13.97
CA ILE A 127 -5.14 -3.39 15.12
C ILE A 127 -5.02 -2.45 16.33
N ILE A 128 -4.52 -1.23 16.13
CA ILE A 128 -4.37 -0.26 17.23
C ILE A 128 -5.74 0.16 17.78
N ASN A 129 -6.74 0.37 16.91
CA ASN A 129 -8.10 0.71 17.33
C ASN A 129 -8.74 -0.42 18.14
N TYR A 130 -8.55 -1.67 17.72
CA TYR A 130 -9.00 -2.84 18.45
C TYR A 130 -8.41 -2.88 19.87
N GLU A 131 -7.08 -2.77 20.01
CA GLU A 131 -6.43 -2.76 21.33
C GLU A 131 -6.82 -1.52 22.17
N ALA A 132 -7.10 -0.39 21.53
CA ALA A 132 -7.61 0.82 22.19
C ALA A 132 -9.09 0.70 22.63
N SER A 133 -9.74 -0.46 22.45
CA SER A 133 -11.17 -0.66 22.68
C SER A 133 -12.05 0.35 21.93
N LYS A 134 -11.62 0.75 20.73
CA LYS A 134 -12.39 1.58 19.80
C LYS A 134 -13.00 0.71 18.71
N GLU A 135 -13.92 1.30 17.96
CA GLU A 135 -14.47 0.66 16.77
C GLU A 135 -13.33 0.38 15.77
N SER A 136 -13.04 -0.90 15.60
CA SER A 136 -12.15 -1.41 14.56
C SER A 136 -12.90 -1.43 13.23
N GLY A 137 -12.21 -1.12 12.14
CA GLY A 137 -12.68 -1.31 10.77
C GLY A 137 -12.97 -2.77 10.41
N GLU A 138 -13.22 -3.00 9.13
CA GLU A 138 -13.80 -4.25 8.63
C GLU A 138 -12.96 -5.50 8.93
N ILE A 139 -11.63 -5.37 9.07
CA ILE A 139 -10.73 -6.53 9.20
C ILE A 139 -10.92 -7.19 10.57
N LEU A 140 -10.94 -6.40 11.65
CA LEU A 140 -11.04 -6.93 13.01
C LEU A 140 -12.45 -6.87 13.61
N ASN A 141 -13.44 -6.26 12.93
CA ASN A 141 -14.80 -6.14 13.47
C ASN A 141 -15.42 -7.50 13.85
N SER A 142 -15.28 -8.53 13.00
CA SER A 142 -15.79 -9.89 13.31
C SER A 142 -15.13 -10.49 14.55
N TYR A 143 -13.81 -10.28 14.69
CA TYR A 143 -13.04 -10.77 15.83
C TYR A 143 -13.40 -10.00 17.11
N SER A 144 -13.57 -8.68 17.02
CA SER A 144 -13.99 -7.81 18.12
C SER A 144 -15.37 -8.18 18.66
N ALA A 145 -16.34 -8.36 17.76
CA ALA A 145 -17.68 -8.85 18.11
C ALA A 145 -17.62 -10.23 18.76
N PHE A 146 -16.80 -11.14 18.24
CA PHE A 146 -16.62 -12.48 18.81
C PHE A 146 -16.04 -12.43 20.23
N MET A 147 -14.95 -11.68 20.43
CA MET A 147 -14.29 -11.56 21.73
C MET A 147 -15.18 -10.87 22.76
N SER A 148 -15.92 -9.84 22.37
CA SER A 148 -16.90 -9.16 23.21
C SER A 148 -18.02 -10.11 23.64
N GLY A 149 -18.61 -10.85 22.69
CA GLY A 149 -19.62 -11.85 22.99
C GLY A 149 -19.11 -12.96 23.91
N TYR A 150 -17.88 -13.44 23.69
CA TYR A 150 -17.26 -14.46 24.53
C TYR A 150 -16.99 -13.98 25.96
N ALA A 151 -16.55 -12.73 26.14
CA ALA A 151 -16.38 -12.13 27.47
C ALA A 151 -17.74 -12.05 28.21
N LEU A 152 -18.79 -11.60 27.53
CA LEU A 152 -20.15 -11.53 28.09
C LEU A 152 -20.69 -12.91 28.48
N LEU A 153 -20.41 -13.96 27.69
CA LEU A 153 -20.77 -15.34 28.07
C LEU A 153 -20.08 -15.76 29.37
N LYS A 154 -18.80 -15.43 29.57
CA LYS A 154 -18.10 -15.72 30.83
C LYS A 154 -18.71 -15.01 32.03
N GLU A 155 -19.33 -13.85 31.82
CA GLU A 155 -20.06 -13.10 32.83
C GLU A 155 -21.51 -13.60 33.04
N GLY A 156 -21.95 -14.63 32.31
CA GLY A 156 -23.32 -15.15 32.36
C GLY A 156 -24.36 -14.30 31.60
N LYS A 157 -23.92 -13.28 30.87
CA LYS A 157 -24.74 -12.33 30.11
C LYS A 157 -25.07 -12.86 28.71
N ALA A 158 -25.83 -13.96 28.66
CA ALA A 158 -26.08 -14.71 27.43
C ALA A 158 -26.82 -13.89 26.35
N GLU A 159 -27.77 -13.04 26.76
CA GLU A 159 -28.50 -12.20 25.80
C GLU A 159 -27.62 -11.11 25.19
N GLU A 160 -26.82 -10.41 26.01
CA GLU A 160 -25.83 -9.44 25.55
C GLU A 160 -24.83 -10.10 24.60
N ALA A 161 -24.31 -11.27 24.97
CA ALA A 161 -23.37 -12.01 24.15
C ALA A 161 -23.93 -12.36 22.78
N ASN A 162 -25.20 -12.80 22.73
CA ASN A 162 -25.89 -13.12 21.49
C ASN A 162 -26.02 -11.89 20.57
N ARG A 163 -26.27 -10.70 21.15
CA ARG A 163 -26.29 -9.43 20.40
C ARG A 163 -24.93 -9.11 19.78
N GLU A 164 -23.83 -9.39 20.47
CA GLU A 164 -22.48 -9.23 19.91
C GLU A 164 -22.21 -10.24 18.79
N PHE A 165 -22.50 -11.52 18.98
CA PHE A 165 -22.29 -12.54 17.94
C PHE A 165 -23.12 -12.30 16.67
N LEU A 166 -24.27 -11.66 16.77
CA LEU A 166 -25.09 -11.26 15.61
C LEU A 166 -24.41 -10.22 14.71
N LYS A 167 -23.42 -9.47 15.22
CA LYS A 167 -22.65 -8.51 14.42
C LYS A 167 -21.66 -9.21 13.47
N ILE A 168 -21.40 -10.51 13.66
CA ILE A 168 -20.47 -11.29 12.84
C ILE A 168 -21.16 -11.66 11.51
N PRO A 169 -20.61 -11.26 10.35
CA PRO A 169 -21.14 -11.61 9.04
C PRO A 169 -21.19 -13.13 8.80
N GLN A 170 -22.17 -13.59 8.02
CA GLN A 170 -22.32 -15.03 7.71
C GLN A 170 -21.18 -15.59 6.84
N ASN A 171 -20.49 -14.74 6.09
CA ASN A 171 -19.31 -15.10 5.30
C ASN A 171 -18.00 -15.05 6.11
N SER A 172 -18.05 -14.79 7.42
CA SER A 172 -16.88 -14.81 8.30
C SER A 172 -16.52 -16.24 8.69
N ASP A 173 -15.22 -16.55 8.79
CA ASP A 173 -14.73 -17.83 9.33
C ASP A 173 -15.18 -18.07 10.78
N LEU A 174 -15.48 -16.98 11.53
CA LEU A 174 -15.97 -17.06 12.91
C LEU A 174 -17.48 -17.35 13.00
N SER A 175 -18.23 -17.28 11.89
CA SER A 175 -19.69 -17.39 11.91
C SER A 175 -20.16 -18.73 12.49
N ASN A 176 -19.53 -19.84 12.09
CA ASN A 176 -19.89 -21.18 12.58
C ASN A 176 -19.68 -21.33 14.10
N ILE A 177 -18.56 -20.81 14.62
CA ILE A 177 -18.24 -20.88 16.05
C ILE A 177 -19.17 -19.96 16.83
N ALA A 178 -19.40 -18.73 16.35
CA ALA A 178 -20.32 -17.78 16.96
C ALA A 178 -21.75 -18.35 17.04
N ASN A 179 -22.25 -18.95 15.95
CA ASN A 179 -23.57 -19.60 15.94
C ASN A 179 -23.64 -20.77 16.93
N SER A 180 -22.57 -21.56 17.06
CA SER A 180 -22.49 -22.63 18.06
C SER A 180 -22.58 -22.06 19.48
N LEU A 181 -21.81 -21.02 19.79
CA LEU A 181 -21.83 -20.37 21.12
C LEU A 181 -23.18 -19.75 21.47
N ARG A 182 -23.89 -19.20 20.47
CA ARG A 182 -25.25 -18.67 20.63
C ARG A 182 -26.26 -19.76 21.03
N HIS A 183 -26.11 -20.97 20.49
CA HIS A 183 -27.03 -22.07 20.78
C HIS A 183 -26.76 -22.75 22.13
N TYR A 184 -25.50 -22.84 22.56
CA TYR A 184 -25.13 -23.56 23.79
C TYR A 184 -24.88 -22.65 25.00
N SER A 185 -24.97 -21.33 24.83
CA SER A 185 -24.70 -20.29 25.84
C SER A 185 -23.35 -20.47 26.57
N GLY A 186 -22.39 -21.18 25.97
CA GLY A 186 -21.14 -21.58 26.62
C GLY A 186 -21.32 -22.38 27.93
N SER A 187 -22.52 -22.91 28.21
CA SER A 187 -22.80 -23.59 29.47
C SER A 187 -22.20 -24.99 29.46
N LYS A 188 -21.19 -25.20 30.33
CA LYS A 188 -20.90 -26.56 30.82
C LYS A 188 -22.15 -27.01 31.59
N LYS A 189 -22.73 -28.13 31.18
CA LYS A 189 -23.48 -28.97 32.13
C LYS A 189 -22.56 -29.39 33.27
#